data_AF-A0A3C0GCU8-F1
#
_entry.id   AF-A0A3C0GCU8-F1
#
_cell.length_a   1.000
_cell.length_b   1.000
_cell.length_c   1.000
_cell.angle_alpha   90.00
_cell.angle_beta   90.00
_cell.angle_gamma   90.00
#
_symmetry.space_group_name_H-M   'P 1'
#
loop_
_entity.id
_entity.type
_entity.pdbx_description
1 polymer ?
#
loop_
_entity_poly.entity_id
_entity_poly.type
_entity_poly.pdbx_seq_one_letter_code
_entity_poly.pdbx_strand_id
1 'polypeptide(L)'
;LAQGLLESGNGKGELAMKTNNHFGIKCHKGWEGDYDFHDDDEKGECFRKYNHPMYSFRDHSIFLTTRSRYAFLFNLRHTDYKGWARGLRKAGYATDPKYPQKLIYLIEKYDLHKYDKQIKKAGYTDNTVVVTGADNIHTVQKGDTLYSLSKKYYLSVDELMQLNNLRSSDLSIGQPLKVKK
;
A
#
# COMPACT_ATOMS: atom_id res chain seq x y z
N LEU A 1 5.43 9.04 -0.99
CA LEU A 1 6.56 9.21 -1.94
C LEU A 1 7.92 9.17 -1.25
N ALA A 2 8.20 10.07 -0.30
CA ALA A 2 9.52 10.13 0.34
C ALA A 2 9.95 8.84 1.06
N GLN A 3 9.02 8.12 1.70
CA GLN A 3 9.31 6.79 2.25
C GLN A 3 9.77 5.84 1.13
N GLY A 4 9.02 5.74 0.03
CA GLY A 4 9.42 4.91 -1.12
C GLY A 4 10.80 5.28 -1.66
N LEU A 5 11.15 6.57 -1.74
CA LEU A 5 12.50 7.01 -2.14
C LEU A 5 13.57 6.55 -1.13
N LEU A 6 13.31 6.73 0.17
CA LEU A 6 14.25 6.36 1.23
C LEU A 6 14.47 4.85 1.29
N GLU A 7 13.38 4.08 1.36
CA GLU A 7 13.42 2.62 1.55
C GLU A 7 13.99 1.88 0.33
N SER A 8 13.82 2.43 -0.89
CA SER A 8 14.29 1.78 -2.13
C SER A 8 15.59 2.35 -2.69
N GLY A 9 16.24 3.29 -2.00
CA GLY A 9 17.41 3.99 -2.55
C GLY A 9 17.09 4.71 -3.86
N ASN A 10 15.97 5.45 -3.90
CA ASN A 10 15.41 6.10 -5.09
C ASN A 10 15.05 5.12 -6.22
N GLY A 11 14.53 3.94 -5.89
CA GLY A 11 14.14 2.89 -6.83
C GLY A 11 15.31 2.09 -7.39
N LYS A 12 16.54 2.33 -6.91
CA LYS A 12 17.77 1.68 -7.41
C LYS A 12 18.22 0.50 -6.55
N GLY A 13 17.57 0.26 -5.42
CA GLY A 13 17.82 -0.90 -4.59
C GLY A 13 17.50 -2.18 -5.35
N GLU A 14 18.30 -3.23 -5.14
CA GLU A 14 18.16 -4.51 -5.84
C GLU A 14 16.75 -5.08 -5.73
N LEU A 15 16.20 -5.11 -4.51
CA LEU A 15 14.85 -5.60 -4.25
C LEU A 15 13.80 -4.79 -5.03
N ALA A 16 13.92 -3.46 -5.06
CA ALA A 16 12.99 -2.60 -5.79
C ALA A 16 13.07 -2.83 -7.31
N MET A 17 14.27 -2.95 -7.87
CA MET A 17 14.47 -3.16 -9.31
C MET A 17 14.03 -4.56 -9.77
N LYS A 18 14.31 -5.60 -8.96
CA LYS A 18 14.00 -7.00 -9.33
C LYS A 18 12.54 -7.37 -9.08
N THR A 19 11.95 -6.85 -8.02
CA THR A 19 10.66 -7.34 -7.51
C THR A 19 9.58 -6.27 -7.41
N ASN A 20 9.88 -5.02 -7.80
CA ASN A 20 9.00 -3.85 -7.61
C ASN A 20 8.64 -3.56 -6.15
N ASN A 21 9.31 -4.19 -5.18
CA ASN A 21 9.10 -3.99 -3.76
C ASN A 21 9.93 -2.80 -3.25
N HIS A 22 9.32 -1.62 -3.22
CA HIS A 22 9.99 -0.37 -2.87
C HIS A 22 10.14 -0.15 -1.37
N PHE A 23 9.58 -1.03 -0.53
CA PHE A 23 9.47 -0.83 0.92
C PHE A 23 10.00 -2.01 1.74
N GLY A 24 10.69 -2.96 1.12
CA GLY A 24 11.23 -4.12 1.86
C GLY A 24 10.14 -4.99 2.51
N ILE A 25 8.96 -5.09 1.89
CA ILE A 25 7.84 -5.79 2.54
C ILE A 25 8.10 -7.30 2.54
N LYS A 26 8.32 -7.86 3.73
CA LYS A 26 8.56 -9.30 3.96
C LYS A 26 7.28 -10.13 3.75
N CYS A 27 7.46 -11.41 3.47
CA CYS A 27 6.37 -12.39 3.40
C CYS A 27 5.82 -12.68 4.80
N HIS A 28 4.80 -11.94 5.22
CA HIS A 28 4.06 -12.24 6.45
C HIS A 28 3.16 -13.47 6.27
N LYS A 29 2.72 -14.08 7.39
CA LYS A 29 1.78 -15.20 7.40
C LYS A 29 0.53 -14.88 6.57
N GLY A 30 0.19 -15.75 5.63
CA GLY A 30 -0.95 -15.56 4.71
C GLY A 30 -0.62 -14.80 3.42
N TRP A 31 0.65 -14.51 3.14
CA TRP A 31 1.04 -14.05 1.80
C TRP A 31 0.96 -15.21 0.79
N GLU A 32 0.08 -15.06 -0.20
CA GLU A 32 -0.15 -16.05 -1.26
C GLU A 32 0.36 -15.57 -2.64
N GLY A 33 0.93 -14.36 -2.70
CA GLY A 33 1.47 -13.80 -3.94
C GLY A 33 2.89 -14.28 -4.24
N ASP A 34 3.41 -13.82 -5.39
CA ASP A 34 4.81 -14.05 -5.76
C ASP A 34 5.76 -13.51 -4.68
N TYR A 35 6.93 -14.13 -4.59
CA TYR A 35 7.99 -13.71 -3.68
C TYR A 35 9.37 -13.89 -4.33
N ASP A 36 10.38 -13.32 -3.67
CA ASP A 36 11.78 -13.54 -3.95
C ASP A 36 12.56 -13.62 -2.63
N PHE A 37 13.69 -14.32 -2.63
CA PHE A 37 14.56 -14.41 -1.46
C PHE A 37 15.68 -13.39 -1.57
N HIS A 38 15.87 -12.60 -0.52
CA HIS A 38 16.95 -11.63 -0.43
C HIS A 38 17.56 -11.68 0.98
N ASP A 39 18.86 -11.47 1.05
CA ASP A 39 19.57 -11.35 2.33
C ASP A 39 19.53 -9.88 2.75
N ASP A 40 18.83 -9.56 3.85
CA ASP A 40 18.72 -8.19 4.38
C ASP A 40 19.19 -8.16 5.85
N ASP A 41 18.35 -8.61 6.78
CA ASP A 41 18.71 -8.78 8.20
C ASP A 41 19.26 -10.19 8.46
N GLU A 42 18.66 -11.19 7.82
CA GLU A 42 19.03 -12.60 7.89
C GLU A 42 19.22 -13.20 6.49
N LYS A 43 19.86 -14.36 6.40
CA LYS A 43 19.99 -15.07 5.12
C LYS A 43 18.67 -15.70 4.70
N GLY A 44 18.32 -15.54 3.42
CA GLY A 44 17.17 -16.20 2.81
C GLY A 44 15.83 -15.63 3.28
N GLU A 45 15.76 -14.35 3.61
CA GLU A 45 14.49 -13.73 3.98
C GLU A 45 13.56 -13.63 2.78
N CYS A 46 12.28 -13.95 3.01
CA CYS A 46 11.26 -13.89 1.98
C CYS A 46 10.71 -12.47 1.86
N PHE A 47 10.74 -11.91 0.65
CA PHE A 47 10.15 -10.62 0.31
C PHE A 47 9.05 -10.77 -0.72
N ARG A 48 7.98 -10.00 -0.56
CA ARG A 48 6.87 -9.95 -1.52
C ARG A 48 7.38 -9.44 -2.86
N LYS A 49 6.95 -10.08 -3.95
CA LYS A 49 7.23 -9.67 -5.32
C LYS A 49 5.96 -9.15 -5.98
N TYR A 50 6.13 -8.08 -6.76
CA TYR A 50 5.05 -7.40 -7.45
C TYR A 50 5.37 -7.29 -8.94
N ASN A 51 4.32 -7.36 -9.77
CA ASN A 51 4.42 -7.14 -11.21
C ASN A 51 4.41 -5.64 -11.59
N HIS A 52 4.15 -4.74 -10.64
CA HIS A 52 4.18 -3.29 -10.86
C HIS A 52 4.47 -2.53 -9.55
N PRO A 53 5.25 -1.43 -9.55
CA PRO A 53 5.58 -0.65 -8.35
C PRO A 53 4.37 -0.25 -7.52
N MET A 54 3.29 0.18 -8.19
CA MET A 54 2.04 0.58 -7.53
C MET A 54 1.55 -0.41 -6.46
N TYR A 55 1.74 -1.72 -6.65
CA TYR A 55 1.27 -2.71 -5.68
C TYR A 55 2.07 -2.70 -4.39
N SER A 56 3.39 -2.43 -4.42
CA SER A 56 4.16 -2.28 -3.19
C SER A 56 3.80 -0.99 -2.44
N PHE A 57 3.53 0.10 -3.17
CA PHE A 57 3.01 1.34 -2.58
C PHE A 57 1.66 1.13 -1.91
N ARG A 58 0.77 0.38 -2.57
CA ARG A 58 -0.54 0.06 -2.02
C ARG A 58 -0.46 -0.84 -0.79
N ASP A 59 0.36 -1.89 -0.85
CA ASP A 59 0.54 -2.80 0.28
C ASP A 59 1.15 -2.09 1.50
N HIS A 60 2.08 -1.17 1.23
CA HIS A 60 2.58 -0.24 2.24
C HIS A 60 1.49 0.68 2.82
N SER A 61 0.56 1.19 2.00
CA SER A 61 -0.59 1.95 2.50
C SER A 61 -1.54 1.09 3.36
N ILE A 62 -1.77 -0.17 2.99
CA ILE A 62 -2.57 -1.11 3.79
C ILE A 62 -1.90 -1.35 5.14
N PHE A 63 -0.57 -1.53 5.16
CA PHE A 63 0.20 -1.67 6.40
C PHE A 63 -0.01 -0.47 7.35
N LEU A 64 -0.02 0.76 6.83
CA LEU A 64 -0.22 1.96 7.64
C LEU A 64 -1.68 2.14 8.10
N THR A 65 -2.65 1.77 7.27
CA THR A 65 -4.09 1.97 7.57
C THR A 65 -4.68 0.90 8.48
N THR A 66 -4.18 -0.33 8.45
CA THR A 66 -4.76 -1.46 9.20
C THR A 66 -4.19 -1.62 10.61
N ARG A 67 -2.98 -1.12 10.88
CA ARG A 67 -2.31 -1.31 12.17
C ARG A 67 -2.66 -0.15 13.11
N SER A 68 -3.36 -0.46 14.20
CA SER A 68 -3.86 0.52 15.19
C SER A 68 -2.81 1.51 15.71
N ARG A 69 -1.54 1.08 15.84
CA ARG A 69 -0.41 1.94 16.23
C ARG A 69 -0.18 3.16 15.32
N TYR A 70 -0.64 3.11 14.07
CA TYR A 70 -0.55 4.24 13.12
C TYR A 70 -1.84 5.05 13.02
N ALA A 71 -2.94 4.62 13.64
CA ALA A 71 -4.27 5.23 13.48
C ALA A 71 -4.26 6.74 13.80
N PHE A 72 -3.49 7.18 14.79
CA PHE A 72 -3.41 8.59 15.16
C PHE A 72 -2.80 9.49 14.07
N LEU A 73 -2.04 8.93 13.11
CA LEU A 73 -1.49 9.70 11.99
C LEU A 73 -2.57 10.22 11.06
N PHE A 74 -3.69 9.51 10.96
CA PHE A 74 -4.82 9.89 10.11
C PHE A 74 -5.66 11.04 10.71
N ASN A 75 -5.39 11.43 11.96
CA ASN A 75 -5.92 12.67 12.54
C ASN A 75 -5.11 13.90 12.13
N LEU A 76 -3.92 13.72 11.56
CA LEU A 76 -3.12 14.80 11.02
C LEU A 76 -3.66 15.18 9.65
N ARG A 77 -3.52 16.46 9.30
CA ARG A 77 -3.77 16.90 7.91
C ARG A 77 -2.86 16.11 6.96
N HIS A 78 -3.39 15.64 5.83
CA HIS A 78 -2.58 14.97 4.80
C HIS A 78 -1.40 15.83 4.30
N THR A 79 -1.52 17.15 4.36
CA THR A 79 -0.43 18.08 4.00
C THR A 79 0.64 18.25 5.08
N ASP A 80 0.43 17.74 6.30
CA ASP A 80 1.38 17.88 7.41
C ASP A 80 2.46 16.79 7.37
N TYR A 81 3.27 16.82 6.32
CA TYR A 81 4.33 15.83 6.13
C TYR A 81 5.36 15.82 7.27
N LYS A 82 5.55 16.95 7.99
CA LYS A 82 6.43 17.03 9.15
C LYS A 82 5.85 16.30 10.36
N GLY A 83 4.55 16.47 10.61
CA GLY A 83 3.81 15.69 11.61
C GLY A 83 3.82 14.20 11.30
N TRP A 84 3.52 13.83 10.05
CA TRP A 84 3.58 12.46 9.57
C TRP A 84 4.97 11.83 9.77
N ALA A 85 6.05 12.50 9.37
CA ALA A 85 7.41 11.99 9.53
C ALA A 85 7.78 11.70 11.00
N ARG A 86 7.44 12.61 11.92
CA ARG A 86 7.68 12.41 13.36
C ARG A 86 6.78 11.33 13.94
N GLY A 87 5.52 11.33 13.53
CA GLY A 87 4.51 10.38 13.96
C GLY A 87 4.83 8.95 13.54
N LEU A 88 5.31 8.73 12.30
CA LEU A 88 5.75 7.43 11.82
C LEU A 88 6.85 6.83 12.72
N ARG A 89 7.87 7.63 13.07
CA ARG A 89 8.90 7.19 14.02
C ARG A 89 8.31 6.93 15.40
N LYS A 90 7.48 7.84 15.94
CA LYS A 90 6.83 7.67 17.25
C LYS A 90 5.98 6.40 17.31
N ALA A 91 5.28 6.10 16.22
CA ALA A 91 4.51 4.89 16.03
C ALA A 91 5.40 3.67 15.81
N GLY A 92 6.73 3.81 15.77
CA GLY A 92 7.75 2.75 15.65
C GLY A 92 7.97 2.20 14.24
N TYR A 93 7.63 2.96 13.19
CA TYR A 93 7.91 2.56 11.81
C TYR A 93 9.41 2.31 11.57
N ALA A 94 10.27 3.16 12.15
CA ALA A 94 11.71 3.04 12.10
C ALA A 94 12.33 3.30 13.47
N THR A 95 13.42 2.61 13.78
CA THR A 95 14.20 2.77 15.00
C THR A 95 15.15 3.97 14.93
N ASP A 96 15.60 4.33 13.73
CA ASP A 96 16.54 5.43 13.50
C ASP A 96 15.98 6.79 14.01
N PRO A 97 16.65 7.46 14.96
CA PRO A 97 16.23 8.76 15.46
C PRO A 97 16.21 9.86 14.40
N LYS A 98 16.99 9.71 13.32
CA LYS A 98 17.06 10.65 12.19
C LYS A 98 16.04 10.37 11.08
N TYR A 99 15.23 9.31 11.21
CA TYR A 99 14.23 8.93 10.20
C TYR A 99 13.30 10.10 9.81
N PRO A 100 12.72 10.87 10.76
CA PRO A 100 11.88 12.00 10.40
C PRO A 100 12.60 13.06 9.57
N GLN A 101 13.86 13.37 9.92
CA GLN A 101 14.68 14.37 9.24
C GLN A 101 15.04 13.91 7.83
N LYS A 102 15.34 12.62 7.63
CA LYS A 102 15.58 12.05 6.30
C LYS A 102 14.35 12.19 5.40
N LEU A 103 13.16 11.87 5.91
CA LEU A 103 11.92 12.04 5.14
C LEU A 103 11.65 13.51 4.81
N ILE A 104 11.73 14.41 5.81
CA ILE A 104 11.53 15.85 5.61
C ILE A 104 12.51 16.39 4.57
N TYR A 105 13.79 16.02 4.67
CA TYR A 105 14.82 16.40 3.71
C TYR A 105 14.46 15.97 2.29
N LEU A 106 14.03 14.71 2.08
CA LEU A 106 13.64 14.24 0.74
C LEU A 106 12.40 14.96 0.21
N ILE A 107 11.41 15.23 1.07
CA ILE A 107 10.18 15.94 0.68
C ILE A 107 10.48 17.37 0.25
N GLU A 108 11.38 18.05 0.96
CA GLU A 108 11.76 19.43 0.66
C GLU A 108 12.72 19.49 -0.54
N LYS A 109 13.71 18.60 -0.60
CA LYS A 109 14.68 18.53 -1.71
C LYS A 109 14.04 18.29 -3.07
N TYR A 110 13.04 17.43 -3.14
CA TYR A 110 12.35 17.06 -4.38
C TYR A 110 10.97 17.69 -4.52
N ASP A 111 10.63 18.66 -3.66
CA ASP A 111 9.33 19.33 -3.66
C ASP A 111 8.11 18.37 -3.66
N LEU A 112 8.23 17.21 -3.02
CA LEU A 112 7.22 16.15 -3.12
C LEU A 112 5.87 16.55 -2.55
N HIS A 113 5.85 17.49 -1.59
CA HIS A 113 4.64 18.06 -1.01
C HIS A 113 3.77 18.81 -2.04
N LYS A 114 4.30 19.15 -3.24
CA LYS A 114 3.51 19.74 -4.33
C LYS A 114 2.49 18.75 -4.89
N TYR A 115 2.76 17.44 -4.83
CA TYR A 115 1.82 16.41 -5.31
C TYR A 115 0.59 16.27 -4.41
N ASP A 116 0.72 16.51 -3.10
CA ASP A 116 -0.41 16.46 -2.16
C ASP A 116 -1.49 17.51 -2.50
N LYS A 117 -1.09 18.66 -3.05
CA LYS A 117 -2.00 19.74 -3.46
C LYS A 117 -2.74 19.44 -4.77
N GLN A 118 -2.14 18.65 -5.66
CA GLN A 118 -2.73 18.30 -6.95
C GLN A 118 -3.90 17.32 -6.81
N ILE A 119 -3.94 16.54 -5.72
CA ILE A 119 -5.05 15.62 -5.41
C ILE A 119 -6.38 16.37 -5.29
N LYS A 120 -6.39 17.61 -4.74
CA LYS A 120 -7.61 18.43 -4.67
C LYS A 120 -8.16 18.84 -6.04
N LYS A 121 -7.31 18.96 -7.06
CA LYS A 121 -7.71 19.40 -8.40
C LYS A 121 -8.30 18.27 -9.24
N ALA A 122 -7.98 17.02 -8.89
CA ALA A 122 -8.51 15.81 -9.54
C ALA A 122 -9.85 15.33 -8.94
N GLY A 123 -10.54 16.16 -8.13
CA GLY A 123 -11.87 15.82 -7.61
C GLY A 123 -11.90 14.77 -6.49
N TYR A 124 -10.76 14.39 -5.92
CA TYR A 124 -10.71 13.55 -4.72
C TYR A 124 -11.01 14.42 -3.49
N THR A 125 -12.29 14.66 -3.23
CA THR A 125 -12.78 15.03 -1.89
C THR A 125 -12.77 13.81 -0.99
N ASP A 126 -12.56 14.02 0.30
CA ASP A 126 -12.32 13.02 1.38
C ASP A 126 -13.46 12.01 1.63
N ASN A 127 -14.39 11.84 0.69
CA ASN A 127 -15.49 10.89 0.74
C ASN A 127 -15.55 10.09 -0.57
N THR A 128 -15.39 8.77 -0.44
CA THR A 128 -15.85 7.70 -1.36
C THR A 128 -15.76 8.00 -2.85
N VAL A 129 -14.75 7.41 -3.49
CA VAL A 129 -14.61 7.36 -4.95
C VAL A 129 -15.79 6.60 -5.55
N VAL A 130 -16.78 7.31 -6.09
CA VAL A 130 -17.79 6.76 -6.99
C VAL A 130 -17.23 6.92 -8.41
N VAL A 131 -16.71 5.84 -8.99
CA VAL A 131 -16.38 5.82 -10.42
C VAL A 131 -17.62 5.30 -11.15
N THR A 132 -18.21 6.09 -12.02
CA THR A 132 -19.35 5.68 -12.85
C THR A 132 -18.89 4.83 -14.04
N GLY A 133 -19.63 3.76 -14.35
CA GLY A 133 -19.66 3.12 -15.67
C GLY A 133 -18.90 1.80 -15.81
N ALA A 134 -19.59 0.79 -16.36
CA ALA A 134 -19.24 -0.58 -16.71
C ALA A 134 -19.13 -1.60 -15.54
N ASP A 135 -20.08 -2.55 -15.56
CA ASP A 135 -20.42 -3.63 -14.62
C ASP A 135 -19.66 -3.72 -13.30
N ASN A 136 -20.39 -3.41 -12.23
CA ASN A 136 -19.96 -3.50 -10.84
C ASN A 136 -19.76 -4.94 -10.35
N ILE A 137 -19.86 -5.96 -11.21
CA ILE A 137 -19.83 -7.37 -10.83
C ILE A 137 -18.70 -8.09 -11.58
N HIS A 138 -17.78 -8.69 -10.84
CA HIS A 138 -16.83 -9.69 -11.34
C HIS A 138 -17.37 -11.08 -11.02
N THR A 139 -17.41 -11.97 -12.00
CA THR A 139 -17.72 -13.38 -11.76
C THR A 139 -16.42 -14.13 -11.51
N VAL A 140 -16.26 -14.72 -10.32
CA VAL A 140 -15.05 -15.44 -9.92
C VAL A 140 -14.71 -16.53 -10.93
N GLN A 141 -13.48 -16.50 -11.42
CA GLN A 141 -12.90 -17.47 -12.35
C GLN A 141 -11.87 -18.34 -11.62
N LYS A 142 -11.47 -19.44 -12.26
CA LYS A 142 -10.42 -20.31 -11.74
C LYS A 142 -9.13 -19.50 -11.57
N GLY A 143 -8.60 -19.47 -10.34
CA GLY A 143 -7.38 -18.74 -9.99
C GLY A 143 -7.62 -17.35 -9.40
N ASP A 144 -8.87 -16.89 -9.31
CA ASP A 144 -9.18 -15.67 -8.57
C ASP A 144 -9.06 -15.89 -7.06
N THR A 145 -8.45 -14.91 -6.40
CA THR A 145 -8.42 -14.77 -4.95
C THR A 145 -8.93 -13.37 -4.60
N LEU A 146 -9.38 -13.15 -3.37
CA LEU A 146 -9.70 -11.79 -2.94
C LEU A 146 -8.52 -10.84 -3.16
N TYR A 147 -7.29 -11.33 -3.01
CA TYR A 147 -6.09 -10.55 -3.27
C TYR A 147 -5.93 -10.22 -4.76
N SER A 148 -6.08 -11.18 -5.68
CA SER A 148 -5.98 -10.89 -7.12
C SER A 148 -7.07 -9.93 -7.60
N LEU A 149 -8.29 -10.05 -7.08
CA LEU A 149 -9.40 -9.15 -7.37
C LEU A 149 -9.23 -7.78 -6.72
N SER A 150 -8.68 -7.72 -5.50
CA SER A 150 -8.32 -6.47 -4.84
C SER A 150 -7.37 -5.67 -5.72
N LYS A 151 -6.39 -6.33 -6.35
CA LYS A 151 -5.45 -5.73 -7.30
C LYS A 151 -6.16 -5.24 -8.55
N LYS A 152 -6.94 -6.12 -9.19
CA LYS A 152 -7.63 -5.87 -10.46
C LYS A 152 -8.58 -4.66 -10.38
N TYR A 153 -9.29 -4.54 -9.26
CA TYR A 153 -10.36 -3.55 -9.09
C TYR A 153 -10.00 -2.38 -8.17
N TYR A 154 -8.76 -2.30 -7.71
CA TYR A 154 -8.28 -1.23 -6.85
C TYR A 154 -9.06 -1.07 -5.52
N LEU A 155 -9.70 -2.14 -5.04
CA LEU A 155 -10.39 -2.22 -3.73
C LEU A 155 -9.55 -3.03 -2.75
N SER A 156 -9.31 -2.61 -1.52
CA SER A 156 -8.63 -3.47 -0.52
C SER A 156 -9.39 -4.79 -0.32
N VAL A 157 -8.71 -5.83 0.19
CA VAL A 157 -9.38 -7.11 0.49
C VAL A 157 -10.54 -6.88 1.45
N ASP A 158 -10.34 -6.06 2.49
CA ASP A 158 -11.40 -5.71 3.44
C ASP A 158 -12.55 -4.95 2.78
N GLU A 159 -12.28 -3.98 1.91
CA GLU A 159 -13.34 -3.28 1.17
C GLU A 159 -14.10 -4.22 0.24
N LEU A 160 -13.40 -5.14 -0.44
CA LEU A 160 -14.02 -6.14 -1.30
C LEU A 160 -14.89 -7.12 -0.49
N MET A 161 -14.42 -7.53 0.69
CA MET A 161 -15.19 -8.39 1.61
C MET A 161 -16.41 -7.66 2.16
N GLN A 162 -16.26 -6.44 2.65
CA GLN A 162 -17.35 -5.61 3.18
C GLN A 162 -18.40 -5.34 2.11
N LEU A 163 -17.96 -5.00 0.90
CA LEU A 163 -18.85 -4.73 -0.24
C LEU A 163 -19.70 -5.96 -0.62
N ASN A 164 -19.20 -7.16 -0.32
CA ASN A 164 -19.86 -8.44 -0.62
C ASN A 164 -20.39 -9.19 0.61
N ASN A 165 -20.33 -8.58 1.80
CA ASN A 165 -20.69 -9.20 3.08
C ASN A 165 -20.00 -10.57 3.32
N LEU A 166 -18.76 -10.73 2.84
CA LEU A 166 -18.00 -11.95 3.00
C LEU A 166 -17.47 -12.06 4.43
N ARG A 167 -17.62 -13.26 5.02
CA ARG A 167 -17.11 -13.58 6.37
C ARG A 167 -15.77 -14.33 6.33
N SER A 168 -15.38 -14.85 5.18
CA SER A 168 -14.10 -15.53 4.95
C SER A 168 -13.52 -15.14 3.58
N SER A 169 -12.29 -15.56 3.33
CA SER A 169 -11.59 -15.34 2.07
C SER A 169 -11.94 -16.35 0.97
N ASP A 170 -12.86 -17.28 1.25
CA ASP A 170 -13.20 -18.36 0.33
C ASP A 170 -14.06 -17.83 -0.81
N LEU A 171 -13.61 -18.08 -2.04
CA LEU A 171 -14.33 -17.72 -3.25
C LEU A 171 -14.71 -18.98 -4.03
N SER A 172 -15.95 -19.04 -4.48
CA SER A 172 -16.43 -20.12 -5.35
C SER A 172 -16.36 -19.70 -6.81
N ILE A 173 -15.86 -20.56 -7.70
CA ILE A 173 -15.89 -20.29 -9.14
C ILE A 173 -17.35 -20.07 -9.57
N GLY A 174 -17.60 -19.01 -10.34
CA GLY A 174 -18.94 -18.56 -10.74
C GLY A 174 -19.61 -17.61 -9.74
N GLN A 175 -19.01 -17.35 -8.57
CA GLN A 175 -19.57 -16.41 -7.60
C GLN A 175 -19.52 -14.98 -8.13
N PRO A 176 -20.65 -14.25 -8.14
CA PRO A 176 -20.64 -12.82 -8.46
C PRO A 176 -20.12 -12.03 -7.26
N LEU A 177 -19.16 -11.14 -7.51
CA LEU A 177 -18.62 -10.22 -6.53
C LEU A 177 -18.82 -8.79 -7.01
N LYS A 178 -19.42 -7.97 -6.17
CA LYS A 178 -19.39 -6.52 -6.30
C LYS A 178 -17.94 -6.05 -6.21
N VAL A 179 -17.46 -5.36 -7.24
CA VAL A 179 -16.07 -4.91 -7.35
C VAL A 179 -15.95 -3.39 -7.49
N LYS A 180 -17.04 -2.69 -7.16
CA LYS A 180 -17.16 -1.24 -7.22
C LYS A 180 -18.29 -0.79 -6.29
N LYS A 181 -18.14 0.36 -5.62
CA LYS A 181 -19.18 0.99 -4.80
C LYS A 181 -20.23 1.69 -5.67
#